data_AF-A0A4P9Z2L9-F1
#
_entry.id   AF-A0A4P9Z2L9-F1
#
_cell.length_a   1.000
_cell.length_b   1.000
_cell.length_c   1.000
_cell.angle_alpha   90.00
_cell.angle_beta   90.00
_cell.angle_gamma   90.00
#
_symmetry.space_group_name_H-M   'P 1'
#
loop_
_entity.id
_entity.type
_entity.pdbx_description
1 polymer ?
#
loop_
_entity_poly.entity_id
_entity_poly.type
_entity_poly.pdbx_seq_one_letter_code
_entity_poly.pdbx_strand_id
1 'polypeptide(L)'
;KMGWQYGQGLGREQQGRVDPIPMLVKQDVTGIGLAEKDRAMHLSATAGPRRLESERQTLETDLERMERELRVEKQQEIRRELSEVTSVFHCELCDKRYQKVSEWENHLSSYDHNHKKVGGHRTAMMMMKMPCRLGGSSSTTN
;
A
#
# COMPACT_ATOMS: atom_id res chain seq x y z
N LYS A 1 -39.16 -22.51 61.94
CA LYS A 1 -38.91 -21.25 61.19
C LYS A 1 -37.58 -20.67 61.66
N MET A 2 -36.72 -20.17 60.76
CA MET A 2 -35.31 -19.79 61.06
C MET A 2 -35.11 -18.36 61.62
N GLY A 3 -36.14 -17.76 62.24
CA GLY A 3 -36.02 -16.45 62.92
C GLY A 3 -35.88 -15.21 62.02
N TRP A 4 -35.94 -15.33 60.70
CA TRP A 4 -35.92 -14.19 59.78
C TRP A 4 -37.25 -13.40 59.80
N GLN A 5 -37.16 -12.07 59.83
CA GLN A 5 -38.29 -11.14 59.81
C GLN A 5 -38.38 -10.41 58.46
N TYR A 6 -39.62 -10.18 57.98
CA TYR A 6 -39.86 -9.52 56.70
C TYR A 6 -39.35 -8.08 56.72
N GLY A 7 -38.60 -7.69 55.69
CA GLY A 7 -38.01 -6.35 55.56
C GLY A 7 -36.66 -6.18 56.25
N GLN A 8 -36.16 -7.22 56.93
CA GLN A 8 -34.87 -7.17 57.62
C GLN A 8 -33.75 -7.83 56.79
N GLY A 9 -32.62 -7.13 56.68
CA GLY A 9 -31.41 -7.67 56.07
C GLY A 9 -30.89 -8.89 56.82
N LEU A 10 -30.30 -9.84 56.10
CA LEU A 10 -29.64 -11.00 56.71
C LEU A 10 -28.31 -10.57 57.38
N GLY A 11 -27.89 -11.28 58.43
CA GLY A 11 -26.65 -11.02 59.15
C GLY A 11 -26.87 -10.66 60.63
N ARG A 12 -25.79 -10.71 61.42
CA ARG A 12 -25.83 -10.46 62.88
C ARG A 12 -26.31 -9.05 63.21
N GLU A 13 -25.94 -8.08 62.38
CA GLU A 13 -26.28 -6.66 62.51
C GLU A 13 -27.31 -6.24 61.45
N GLN A 14 -27.98 -7.21 60.80
CA GLN A 14 -29.01 -6.96 59.80
C GLN A 14 -28.50 -6.19 58.57
N GLN A 15 -27.19 -6.27 58.28
CA GLN A 15 -26.52 -5.50 57.23
C GLN A 15 -26.75 -6.00 55.79
N GLY A 16 -27.40 -7.14 55.62
CA GLY A 16 -27.66 -7.73 54.31
C GLY A 16 -28.62 -6.88 53.47
N ARG A 17 -28.47 -6.91 52.14
CA ARG A 17 -29.43 -6.27 51.24
C ARG A 17 -30.80 -6.95 51.38
N VAL A 18 -31.82 -6.13 51.59
CA VAL A 18 -33.23 -6.57 51.68
C VAL A 18 -33.76 -6.90 50.28
N ASP A 19 -33.37 -6.10 49.29
CA ASP A 19 -33.81 -6.26 47.91
C ASP A 19 -32.79 -7.03 47.06
N PRO A 20 -33.26 -7.88 46.12
CA PRO A 20 -32.38 -8.57 45.19
C PRO A 20 -31.70 -7.57 44.24
N ILE A 21 -30.46 -7.87 43.86
CA ILE A 21 -29.74 -7.08 42.87
C ILE A 21 -30.37 -7.35 41.49
N PRO A 22 -30.82 -6.31 40.75
CA PRO A 22 -31.37 -6.52 39.42
C PRO A 22 -30.27 -7.03 38.48
N MET A 23 -30.55 -8.14 37.79
CA MET A 23 -29.67 -8.64 36.74
C MET A 23 -29.89 -7.83 35.47
N LEU A 24 -28.88 -7.07 35.07
CA LEU A 24 -28.87 -6.35 33.80
C LEU A 24 -28.42 -7.31 32.71
N VAL A 25 -29.37 -7.83 31.91
CA VAL A 25 -29.04 -8.64 30.74
C VAL A 25 -28.58 -7.70 29.63
N LYS A 26 -27.34 -7.88 29.18
CA LYS A 26 -26.81 -7.15 28.04
C LYS A 26 -27.62 -7.53 26.79
N GLN A 27 -28.28 -6.53 26.19
CA GLN A 27 -29.06 -6.71 24.96
C GLN A 27 -28.19 -6.64 23.70
N ASP A 28 -27.03 -5.99 23.80
CA ASP A 28 -26.13 -5.82 22.67
C ASP A 28 -25.29 -7.07 22.41
N VAL A 29 -25.07 -7.38 21.12
CA VAL A 29 -24.17 -8.46 20.67
C VAL A 29 -22.69 -8.07 20.70
N THR A 30 -22.38 -6.79 20.91
CA THR A 30 -21.00 -6.30 20.90
C THR A 30 -20.22 -6.80 22.11
N GLY A 31 -18.89 -6.89 22.00
CA GLY A 31 -18.03 -7.18 23.14
C GLY A 31 -18.13 -6.10 24.23
N ILE A 32 -17.70 -6.41 25.45
CA ILE A 32 -17.54 -5.38 26.50
C ILE A 32 -16.44 -4.41 26.03
N GLY A 33 -16.68 -3.10 26.14
CA GLY A 33 -15.72 -2.05 25.76
C GLY A 33 -15.67 -1.69 24.27
N LEU A 34 -16.22 -2.51 23.37
CA LEU A 34 -16.20 -2.20 21.92
C LEU A 34 -17.00 -0.93 21.61
N ALA A 35 -18.21 -0.82 22.17
CA ALA A 35 -19.06 0.36 21.97
C ALA A 35 -18.40 1.67 22.42
N GLU A 36 -17.57 1.62 23.47
CA GLU A 36 -16.83 2.79 23.94
C GLU A 36 -15.69 3.15 22.98
N LYS A 37 -14.93 2.16 22.52
CA LYS A 37 -13.89 2.35 21.50
C LYS A 37 -14.46 2.93 20.20
N ASP A 38 -15.58 2.38 19.73
CA ASP A 38 -16.23 2.85 18.51
C ASP A 38 -16.69 4.29 18.66
N ARG A 39 -17.33 4.64 19.79
CA ARG A 39 -17.68 6.03 20.09
C ARG A 39 -16.45 6.95 20.09
N ALA A 40 -15.35 6.56 20.71
CA ALA A 40 -14.13 7.36 20.73
C ALA A 40 -13.55 7.56 19.32
N MET A 41 -13.56 6.51 18.49
CA MET A 41 -13.14 6.60 17.09
C MET A 41 -14.05 7.52 16.28
N HIS A 42 -15.37 7.40 16.45
CA HIS A 42 -16.34 8.26 15.77
C HIS A 42 -16.19 9.73 16.18
N LEU A 43 -16.02 10.00 17.48
CA LEU A 43 -15.81 11.35 18.00
C LEU A 43 -14.51 11.95 17.47
N SER A 44 -13.41 11.21 17.48
CA SER A 44 -12.13 11.71 16.94
C SER A 44 -12.16 11.92 15.43
N ALA A 45 -12.87 11.07 14.68
CA ALA A 45 -13.04 11.23 13.24
C ALA A 45 -13.96 12.41 12.86
N THR A 46 -14.94 12.73 13.70
CA THR A 46 -15.95 13.78 13.47
C THR A 46 -15.64 15.08 14.23
N ALA A 47 -14.52 15.14 14.97
CA ALA A 47 -14.17 16.27 15.83
C ALA A 47 -14.06 17.62 15.10
N GLY A 48 -13.86 17.61 13.78
CA GLY A 48 -13.88 18.82 12.96
C GLY A 48 -13.54 18.54 11.49
N PRO A 49 -13.67 19.56 10.63
CA PRO A 49 -13.22 19.46 9.25
C PRO A 49 -11.71 19.20 9.21
N ARG A 50 -11.30 18.23 8.37
CA ARG A 50 -9.87 17.99 8.12
C ARG A 50 -9.30 19.18 7.38
N ARG A 51 -8.38 19.92 8.01
CA ARG A 51 -7.65 21.01 7.35
C ARG A 51 -6.84 20.46 6.18
N LEU A 52 -6.66 21.28 5.15
CA LEU A 52 -5.79 20.91 4.04
C LEU A 52 -4.35 20.79 4.56
N GLU A 53 -3.59 19.85 4.01
CA GLU A 53 -2.22 19.59 4.42
C GLU A 53 -1.32 20.84 4.30
N SER A 54 -1.58 21.70 3.32
CA SER A 54 -0.87 22.99 3.19
C SER A 54 -1.16 23.96 4.33
N GLU A 55 -2.41 24.03 4.79
CA GLU A 55 -2.79 24.89 5.93
C GLU A 55 -2.21 24.34 7.23
N ARG A 56 -2.17 23.01 7.39
CA ARG A 56 -1.53 22.35 8.53
C ARG A 56 -0.05 22.74 8.62
N GLN A 57 0.68 22.63 7.51
CA GLN A 57 2.10 22.96 7.42
C GLN A 57 2.44 24.43 7.71
N THR A 58 1.51 25.36 7.45
CA THR A 58 1.71 26.78 7.78
C THR A 58 1.62 27.08 9.28
N LEU A 59 0.94 26.22 10.04
CA LEU A 59 0.69 26.38 11.46
C LEU A 59 1.57 25.48 12.33
N GLU A 60 2.37 24.61 11.72
CA GLU A 60 3.31 23.72 12.40
C GLU A 60 4.36 24.54 13.17
N THR A 61 4.66 24.08 14.38
CA THR A 61 5.80 24.56 15.16
C THR A 61 7.12 24.14 14.52
N ASP A 62 8.22 24.83 14.86
CA ASP A 62 9.53 24.54 14.25
C ASP A 62 9.99 23.09 14.48
N LEU A 63 9.67 22.50 15.64
CA LEU A 63 10.00 21.10 15.93
C LEU A 63 9.24 20.12 15.03
N GLU A 64 7.95 20.38 14.79
CA GLU A 64 7.11 19.54 13.92
C GLU A 64 7.55 19.65 12.46
N ARG A 65 7.98 20.83 12.02
CA ARG A 65 8.60 21.04 10.71
C ARG A 65 9.85 20.19 10.54
N MET A 66 10.75 20.22 11.53
CA MET A 66 11.99 19.44 11.50
C MET A 66 11.69 17.93 11.47
N GLU A 67 10.75 17.44 12.27
CA GLU A 67 10.36 16.03 12.26
C GLU A 67 9.81 15.60 10.89
N ARG A 68 8.99 16.43 10.26
CA ARG A 68 8.46 16.18 8.92
C ARG A 68 9.59 16.12 7.89
N GLU A 69 10.51 17.06 7.92
CA GLU A 69 11.66 17.10 7.00
C GLU A 69 12.52 15.85 7.16
N LEU A 70 12.86 15.46 8.40
CA LEU A 70 13.59 14.23 8.70
C LEU A 70 12.86 12.98 8.21
N ARG A 71 11.53 12.94 8.35
CA ARG A 71 10.73 11.82 7.85
C ARG A 71 10.76 11.75 6.32
N VAL A 72 10.69 12.89 5.63
CA VAL A 72 10.77 12.96 4.17
C VAL A 72 12.16 12.54 3.71
N GLU A 73 13.22 13.04 4.35
CA GLU A 73 14.61 12.67 4.07
C GLU A 73 14.81 11.16 4.23
N LYS A 74 14.36 10.58 5.35
CA LYS A 74 14.43 9.13 5.58
C LYS A 74 13.69 8.34 4.49
N GLN A 75 12.51 8.79 4.07
CA GLN A 75 11.75 8.14 3.00
C GLN A 75 12.44 8.28 1.64
N GLN A 76 13.10 9.41 1.37
CA GLN A 76 13.87 9.63 0.15
C GLN A 76 15.12 8.74 0.13
N GLU A 77 15.81 8.60 1.25
CA GLU A 77 16.97 7.71 1.39
C GLU A 77 16.59 6.26 1.11
N ILE A 78 15.55 5.74 1.77
CA ILE A 78 15.03 4.39 1.53
C ILE A 78 14.62 4.21 0.06
N ARG A 79 13.99 5.23 -0.54
CA ARG A 79 13.61 5.18 -1.96
C ARG A 79 14.84 5.14 -2.88
N ARG A 80 15.90 5.89 -2.57
CA ARG A 80 17.16 5.88 -3.31
C ARG A 80 17.78 4.50 -3.25
N GLU A 81 17.94 3.94 -2.05
CA GLU A 81 18.47 2.59 -1.85
C GLU A 81 17.68 1.54 -2.64
N LEU A 82 16.34 1.60 -2.57
CA LEU A 82 15.48 0.70 -3.35
C LEU A 82 15.62 0.91 -4.87
N SER A 83 15.82 2.15 -5.32
CA SER A 83 16.03 2.45 -6.75
C SER A 83 17.34 1.86 -7.28
N GLU A 84 18.41 1.91 -6.49
CA GLU A 84 19.72 1.34 -6.81
C GLU A 84 19.67 -0.20 -6.85
N VAL A 85 18.96 -0.82 -5.91
CA VAL A 85 18.75 -2.28 -5.92
C VAL A 85 17.89 -2.70 -7.12
N THR A 86 16.83 -1.95 -7.42
CA THR A 86 15.89 -2.31 -8.51
C THR A 86 16.38 -1.95 -9.91
N SER A 87 17.38 -1.07 -10.05
CA SER A 87 17.96 -0.76 -11.36
C SER A 87 18.69 -1.94 -11.98
N VAL A 88 19.11 -2.93 -11.18
CA VAL A 88 19.74 -4.17 -11.68
C VAL A 88 18.76 -5.03 -12.48
N PHE A 89 17.46 -4.99 -12.16
CA PHE A 89 16.41 -5.77 -12.83
C PHE A 89 15.76 -5.04 -14.01
N HIS A 90 16.47 -4.07 -14.59
CA HIS A 90 16.04 -3.31 -15.75
C HIS A 90 16.85 -3.71 -16.99
N CYS A 91 16.17 -4.08 -18.08
CA CYS A 91 16.80 -4.31 -19.37
C CYS A 91 16.63 -3.09 -20.29
N GLU A 92 17.72 -2.40 -20.59
CA GLU A 92 17.78 -1.26 -21.52
C GLU A 92 17.43 -1.63 -22.98
N LEU A 93 17.67 -2.87 -23.40
CA LEU A 93 17.38 -3.30 -24.78
C LEU A 93 15.89 -3.54 -25.04
N CYS A 94 15.14 -3.81 -23.97
CA CYS A 94 13.73 -4.15 -24.06
C CYS A 94 12.84 -3.13 -23.35
N ASP A 95 13.42 -2.16 -22.64
CA ASP A 95 12.76 -1.22 -21.73
C ASP A 95 11.78 -1.92 -20.77
N LYS A 96 12.21 -3.06 -20.22
CA LYS A 96 11.42 -3.88 -19.29
C LYS A 96 12.06 -3.90 -17.91
N ARG A 97 11.23 -3.74 -16.89
CA ARG A 97 11.61 -3.85 -15.46
C ARG A 97 10.97 -5.09 -14.86
N TYR A 98 11.73 -5.81 -14.05
CA TYR A 98 11.30 -7.04 -13.38
C TYR A 98 11.36 -6.87 -11.86
N GLN A 99 10.43 -7.51 -11.14
CA GLN A 99 10.35 -7.43 -9.67
C GLN A 99 11.02 -8.63 -8.99
N LYS A 100 11.10 -9.78 -9.68
CA LYS A 100 11.67 -11.01 -9.15
C LYS A 100 12.92 -11.42 -9.93
N VAL A 101 13.88 -12.02 -9.22
CA VAL A 101 15.13 -12.53 -9.80
C VAL A 101 14.86 -13.57 -10.90
N SER A 102 13.96 -14.54 -10.66
CA SER A 102 13.67 -15.59 -11.65
C SER A 102 13.05 -15.05 -12.94
N GLU A 103 12.22 -14.01 -12.86
CA GLU A 103 11.62 -13.39 -14.05
C GLU A 103 12.67 -12.63 -14.87
N TRP A 104 13.63 -12.00 -14.19
CA TRP A 104 14.79 -11.35 -14.82
C TRP A 104 15.69 -12.36 -15.55
N GLU A 105 16.02 -13.48 -14.91
CA GLU A 105 16.83 -14.54 -15.52
C GLU A 105 16.14 -15.19 -16.73
N ASN A 106 14.83 -15.43 -16.63
CA ASN A 106 14.01 -15.93 -17.73
C ASN A 106 13.97 -14.93 -18.91
N HIS A 107 13.96 -13.63 -18.61
CA HIS A 107 14.04 -12.61 -19.65
C HIS A 107 15.38 -12.65 -20.40
N LEU A 108 16.50 -12.71 -19.67
CA LEU A 108 17.84 -12.76 -20.26
C LEU A 108 18.06 -14.00 -21.14
N SER A 109 17.45 -15.13 -20.78
CA SER A 109 17.51 -16.37 -21.55
C SER A 109 16.47 -16.45 -22.68
N SER A 110 15.48 -15.55 -22.72
CA SER A 110 14.40 -15.58 -23.72
C SER A 110 14.91 -15.37 -25.15
N TYR A 111 14.28 -16.06 -26.11
CA TYR A 111 14.58 -15.97 -27.54
C TYR A 111 14.50 -14.51 -28.04
N ASP A 112 13.44 -13.79 -27.68
CA ASP A 112 13.24 -12.40 -28.08
C ASP A 112 14.32 -11.44 -27.57
N HIS A 113 14.77 -11.63 -26.32
CA HIS A 113 15.85 -10.81 -25.76
C HIS A 113 17.16 -11.04 -26.53
N ASN A 114 17.52 -12.31 -26.78
CA ASN A 114 18.71 -12.67 -27.54
C ASN A 114 18.63 -12.22 -29.00
N HIS A 115 17.46 -12.31 -29.64
CA HIS A 115 17.27 -11.83 -31.01
C HIS A 115 17.32 -10.30 -31.13
N LYS A 116 16.83 -9.54 -30.14
CA LYS A 116 17.03 -8.08 -30.09
C LYS A 116 18.50 -7.72 -29.87
N LYS A 117 19.18 -8.42 -28.96
CA LYS A 117 20.61 -8.23 -28.68
C LYS A 117 21.48 -8.44 -29.93
N VAL A 118 21.20 -9.48 -30.71
CA VAL A 118 21.97 -9.76 -31.94
C VAL A 118 21.42 -8.99 -33.16
N GLY A 119 20.14 -8.62 -33.16
CA GLY A 119 19.49 -7.82 -34.20
C GLY A 119 20.04 -6.41 -34.31
N GLY A 120 20.47 -5.81 -33.20
CA GLY A 120 21.20 -4.55 -33.19
C GLY A 120 22.63 -4.62 -33.78
N HIS A 121 23.22 -5.82 -33.85
CA HIS A 121 24.59 -6.01 -34.33
C HIS A 121 24.67 -6.54 -35.78
N ARG A 122 23.55 -7.04 -36.35
CA ARG A 122 23.51 -7.62 -37.70
C ARG A 122 23.03 -6.66 -38.81
N THR A 123 22.43 -5.53 -38.46
CA THR A 123 21.96 -4.52 -39.44
C THR A 123 23.07 -3.69 -40.09
N ALA A 124 24.33 -3.84 -39.68
CA ALA A 124 25.46 -3.12 -40.28
C ALA A 124 26.16 -3.85 -41.46
N MET A 125 25.78 -5.09 -41.82
CA MET A 125 26.58 -5.89 -42.78
C MET A 125 25.81 -6.50 -43.97
N MET A 126 24.55 -6.11 -44.19
CA MET A 126 23.73 -6.58 -45.32
C MET A 126 23.20 -5.42 -46.17
N MET A 127 24.12 -4.57 -46.66
CA MET A 127 23.84 -3.59 -47.72
C MET A 127 24.91 -3.64 -48.81
N MET A 128 25.34 -4.83 -49.22
CA MET A 128 26.16 -4.98 -50.43
C MET A 128 25.70 -6.17 -51.26
N LYS A 129 25.32 -5.85 -52.51
CA LYS A 129 25.13 -6.70 -53.69
C LYS A 129 23.80 -7.42 -53.84
N MET A 130 22.88 -6.74 -54.53
CA MET A 130 22.13 -7.33 -55.65
C MET A 130 21.92 -6.25 -56.73
N PRO A 131 22.61 -6.31 -57.89
CA PRO A 131 22.25 -5.50 -59.04
C PRO A 131 21.02 -6.10 -59.72
N CYS A 132 19.88 -5.45 -59.56
CA CYS A 132 18.68 -5.71 -60.36
C CYS A 132 19.02 -5.38 -61.83
N ARG A 133 18.97 -6.41 -62.69
CA ARG A 133 19.19 -6.31 -64.14
C ARG A 133 18.15 -5.39 -64.78
N LEU A 134 18.65 -4.46 -65.60
CA LEU A 134 17.90 -3.70 -66.59
C LEU A 134 17.45 -4.59 -67.76
N GLY A 135 16.26 -4.27 -68.28
CA GLY A 135 15.67 -4.72 -69.55
C GLY A 135 14.17 -4.96 -69.36
N GLY A 136 13.20 -4.21 -69.90
CA GLY A 136 13.17 -3.29 -71.03
C GLY A 136 12.20 -3.83 -72.09
N SER A 137 10.99 -3.26 -72.22
CA SER A 137 10.28 -3.02 -73.50
C SER A 137 8.84 -2.49 -73.32
N SER A 138 8.63 -1.31 -73.92
CA SER A 138 7.46 -0.71 -74.59
C SER A 138 6.08 -1.40 -74.66
N SER A 139 5.00 -0.62 -74.48
CA SER A 139 3.90 -0.33 -75.44
C SER A 139 2.69 0.32 -74.71
N THR A 140 2.33 1.59 -74.96
CA THR A 140 1.38 2.16 -75.95
C THR A 140 -0.12 1.95 -75.66
N THR A 141 -0.88 3.07 -75.71
CA THR A 141 -2.36 3.24 -75.83
C THR A 141 -3.19 2.96 -74.56
N ASN A 142 -4.18 3.76 -74.17
CA ASN A 142 -4.93 4.87 -74.81
C ASN A 142 -5.36 5.86 -73.70
#